data_AF-A0AAW6Z3G6-F1
#
_entry.id   AF-A0AAW6Z3G6-F1
#
_cell.length_a   1.000
_cell.length_b   1.000
_cell.length_c   1.000
_cell.angle_alpha   90.00
_cell.angle_beta   90.00
_cell.angle_gamma   90.00
#
_symmetry.space_group_name_H-M   'P 1'
#
loop_
_entity.id
_entity.type
_entity.pdbx_description
1 polymer ?
#
loop_
_entity_poly.entity_id
_entity_poly.type
_entity_poly.pdbx_seq_one_letter_code
_entity_poly.pdbx_strand_id
1 'polypeptide(L)'
;MKSKGALISFLVLVILLGFLPIEKASASVSSNPLNEVANQIDTSKNYYIVPADSPTKGLRFRLLFGARIHVLVGSQGDPMKLHFSEENKKYRIEDSVNWIKGPISYWFSTSDDSVYFGGEENAAYWTITPVEGGYTLQAEGGYLKYENIESPMYGPLTMTYLGKEKVVWKLVPVL
;
A
#
# COMPACT_ATOMS: atom_id res chain seq x y z
N MET A 1 43.38 -25.35 70.95
CA MET A 1 44.52 -24.74 70.22
C MET A 1 43.98 -23.97 69.01
N LYS A 2 44.77 -23.01 68.56
CA LYS A 2 44.47 -21.88 67.65
C LYS A 2 43.95 -22.26 66.24
N SER A 3 43.14 -21.34 65.71
CA SER A 3 42.87 -20.95 64.30
C SER A 3 43.70 -21.60 63.17
N LYS A 4 43.06 -21.84 62.01
CA LYS A 4 43.33 -21.19 60.70
C LYS A 4 42.68 -21.96 59.52
N GLY A 5 42.22 -21.24 58.50
CA GLY A 5 41.97 -21.75 57.14
C GLY A 5 40.53 -21.59 56.67
N ALA A 6 40.10 -20.40 56.26
CA ALA A 6 40.22 -19.86 54.90
C ALA A 6 39.21 -20.50 53.92
N LEU A 7 38.06 -19.88 53.68
CA LEU A 7 37.84 -18.91 52.58
C LEU A 7 38.07 -19.46 51.16
N ILE A 8 37.65 -20.69 50.82
CA ILE A 8 37.39 -21.05 49.42
C ILE A 8 36.17 -21.98 49.35
N SER A 9 34.99 -21.42 49.10
CA SER A 9 33.91 -22.18 48.44
C SER A 9 32.78 -21.29 47.88
N PHE A 10 32.80 -19.98 48.09
CA PHE A 10 31.77 -19.08 47.56
C PHE A 10 32.07 -18.53 46.16
N LEU A 11 33.17 -18.94 45.52
CA LEU A 11 33.57 -18.43 44.20
C LEU A 11 32.94 -19.22 43.03
N VAL A 12 32.33 -20.38 43.28
CA VAL A 12 31.77 -21.22 42.19
C VAL A 12 30.28 -20.95 41.93
N LEU A 13 29.56 -20.27 42.84
CA LEU A 13 28.13 -19.99 42.64
C LEU A 13 27.85 -18.70 41.84
N VAL A 14 28.83 -17.79 41.73
CA VAL A 14 28.64 -16.50 41.05
C VAL A 14 28.84 -16.60 39.53
N ILE A 15 29.52 -17.63 39.03
CA ILE A 15 29.79 -17.77 37.59
C ILE A 15 28.58 -18.33 36.81
N LEU A 16 27.62 -18.99 37.48
CA LEU A 16 26.42 -19.54 36.82
C LEU A 16 25.19 -18.62 36.81
N LEU A 17 25.23 -17.49 37.52
CA LEU A 17 24.16 -16.46 37.46
C LEU A 17 24.40 -15.40 36.37
N GLY A 18 25.54 -15.47 35.66
CA GLY A 18 25.94 -14.51 34.62
C GLY A 18 25.41 -14.81 33.21
N PHE A 19 24.65 -15.89 33.00
CA PHE A 19 24.12 -16.27 31.69
C PHE A 19 22.62 -16.63 31.75
N LEU A 20 21.81 -15.76 32.37
CA LEU A 20 20.44 -15.64 31.89
C LEU A 20 20.51 -14.85 30.59
N PRO A 21 19.99 -15.37 29.45
CA PRO A 21 19.77 -14.52 28.30
C PRO A 21 18.81 -13.45 28.78
N ILE A 22 19.31 -12.22 28.86
CA ILE A 22 18.44 -11.05 28.89
C ILE A 22 17.75 -11.11 27.53
N GLU A 23 16.58 -11.75 27.50
CA GLU A 23 15.58 -11.44 26.50
C GLU A 23 15.49 -9.93 26.51
N LYS A 24 16.02 -9.34 25.44
CA LYS A 24 15.73 -7.98 25.07
C LYS A 24 14.22 -7.98 24.93
N ALA A 25 13.53 -7.56 25.99
CA ALA A 25 12.17 -7.10 25.90
C ALA A 25 12.24 -5.97 24.88
N SER A 26 11.99 -6.32 23.61
CA SER A 26 11.64 -5.36 22.59
C SER A 26 10.53 -4.57 23.21
N ALA A 27 10.82 -3.31 23.55
CA ALA A 27 9.81 -2.37 23.93
C ALA A 27 8.71 -2.51 22.89
N SER A 28 7.57 -3.02 23.32
CA SER A 28 6.34 -2.91 22.56
C SER A 28 6.16 -1.41 22.41
N VAL A 29 6.53 -0.89 21.23
CA VAL A 29 6.13 0.43 20.80
C VAL A 29 4.61 0.34 20.78
N SER A 30 4.01 0.82 21.86
CA SER A 30 2.58 1.07 21.94
C SER A 30 2.23 1.83 20.67
N SER A 31 1.50 1.15 19.78
CA SER A 31 0.89 1.77 18.61
C SER A 31 -0.10 2.79 19.18
N ASN A 32 0.37 4.03 19.28
CA ASN A 32 -0.43 5.12 19.82
C ASN A 32 -1.61 5.30 18.86
N PRO A 33 -2.86 4.97 19.25
CA PRO A 33 -4.01 5.03 18.34
C PRO A 33 -4.25 6.45 17.80
N LEU A 34 -3.71 7.46 18.50
CA LEU A 34 -3.70 8.87 18.08
C LEU A 34 -2.89 9.12 16.79
N ASN A 35 -1.83 8.33 16.53
CA ASN A 35 -1.05 8.45 15.29
C ASN A 35 -1.67 7.68 14.11
N GLU A 36 -2.54 6.71 14.39
CA GLU A 36 -3.27 5.97 13.35
C GLU A 36 -4.33 6.86 12.69
N VAL A 37 -5.05 7.66 13.48
CA VAL A 37 -6.11 8.56 12.98
C VAL A 37 -5.52 9.76 12.22
N ALA A 38 -4.37 10.29 12.66
CA ALA A 38 -3.75 11.46 12.03
C ALA A 38 -3.15 11.17 10.63
N ASN A 39 -2.84 9.91 10.33
CA ASN A 39 -2.27 9.48 9.04
C ASN A 39 -3.31 8.84 8.11
N GLN A 40 -4.58 8.78 8.52
CA GLN A 40 -5.62 8.21 7.69
C GLN A 40 -5.93 9.15 6.52
N ILE A 41 -6.04 8.57 5.32
CA ILE A 41 -6.38 9.34 4.13
C ILE A 41 -7.83 9.82 4.26
N ASP A 42 -8.08 11.09 3.96
CA ASP A 42 -9.41 11.70 4.01
C ASP A 42 -10.33 11.12 2.91
N THR A 43 -11.07 10.07 3.27
CA THR A 43 -12.01 9.38 2.38
C THR A 43 -13.24 10.20 2.03
N SER A 44 -13.41 11.42 2.57
CA SER A 44 -14.48 12.34 2.12
C SER A 44 -14.17 12.95 0.75
N LYS A 45 -12.90 12.97 0.33
CA LYS A 45 -12.45 13.56 -0.93
C LYS A 45 -12.30 12.53 -2.05
N ASN A 46 -12.14 13.05 -3.27
CA ASN A 46 -11.64 12.31 -4.42
C ASN A 46 -10.19 12.73 -4.66
N TYR A 47 -9.41 11.86 -5.29
CA TYR A 47 -8.00 12.10 -5.53
C TYR A 47 -7.61 11.76 -6.97
N TYR A 48 -6.73 12.57 -7.55
CA TYR A 48 -5.89 12.10 -8.65
C TYR A 48 -4.76 11.28 -8.05
N ILE A 49 -4.64 10.03 -8.48
CA ILE A 49 -3.53 9.15 -8.12
C ILE A 49 -2.47 9.29 -9.21
N VAL A 50 -1.35 9.94 -8.90
CA VAL A 50 -0.33 10.32 -9.89
C VAL A 50 1.03 9.69 -9.55
N PRO A 51 1.82 9.23 -10.53
CA PRO A 51 3.19 8.81 -10.27
C PRO A 51 4.02 9.97 -9.69
N ALA A 52 4.80 9.72 -8.63
CA ALA A 52 5.59 10.78 -7.99
C ALA A 52 6.68 11.35 -8.91
N ASP A 53 7.20 10.52 -9.82
CA ASP A 53 8.21 10.82 -10.84
C ASP A 53 7.63 11.45 -12.12
N SER A 54 6.31 11.38 -12.32
CA SER A 54 5.62 12.00 -13.45
C SER A 54 4.27 12.61 -13.01
N PRO A 55 4.30 13.70 -12.21
CA PRO A 55 3.10 14.25 -11.55
C PRO A 55 2.08 14.88 -12.51
N THR A 56 2.42 15.03 -13.78
CA THR A 56 1.51 15.50 -14.84
C THR A 56 0.68 14.36 -15.45
N LYS A 57 0.94 13.12 -15.08
CA LYS A 57 0.18 11.94 -15.50
C LYS A 57 -0.63 11.39 -14.34
N GLY A 58 -1.68 10.63 -14.60
CA GLY A 58 -2.48 10.02 -13.54
C GLY A 58 -3.16 8.73 -13.97
N LEU A 59 -3.59 7.96 -12.96
CA LEU A 59 -4.41 6.79 -13.18
C LEU A 59 -5.74 7.19 -13.81
N ARG A 60 -6.19 6.45 -14.81
CA ARG A 60 -7.42 6.75 -15.53
C ARG A 60 -8.14 5.51 -16.03
N PHE A 61 -9.44 5.64 -16.16
CA PHE A 61 -10.27 4.80 -16.99
C PHE A 61 -10.06 5.12 -18.47
N ARG A 62 -9.92 4.06 -19.26
CA ARG A 62 -9.99 4.14 -20.71
C ARG A 62 -10.64 2.88 -21.25
N LEU A 63 -11.75 3.06 -21.97
CA LEU A 63 -12.38 1.97 -22.67
C LEU A 63 -11.50 1.54 -23.85
N LEU A 64 -10.90 0.35 -23.75
CA LEU A 64 -10.17 -0.29 -24.85
C LEU A 64 -11.06 -1.40 -25.41
N PHE A 65 -11.74 -1.14 -26.53
CA PHE A 65 -12.71 -2.06 -27.13
C PHE A 65 -12.08 -3.40 -27.49
N GLY A 66 -12.52 -4.48 -26.84
CA GLY A 66 -12.02 -5.85 -27.08
C GLY A 66 -11.01 -6.36 -26.05
N ALA A 67 -10.68 -5.58 -25.02
CA ALA A 67 -9.80 -5.99 -23.92
C ALA A 67 -10.51 -5.91 -22.55
N ARG A 68 -9.95 -6.58 -21.53
CA ARG A 68 -10.27 -6.24 -20.12
C ARG A 68 -9.95 -4.75 -19.92
N ILE A 69 -10.75 -4.05 -19.13
CA ILE A 69 -10.60 -2.61 -18.92
C ILE A 69 -9.40 -2.39 -17.99
N HIS A 70 -8.20 -2.37 -18.54
CA HIS A 70 -6.98 -2.14 -17.77
C HIS A 70 -6.97 -0.74 -17.15
N VAL A 71 -6.43 -0.64 -15.94
CA VAL A 71 -6.08 0.66 -15.36
C VAL A 71 -4.85 1.18 -16.09
N LEU A 72 -4.91 2.41 -16.58
CA LEU A 72 -3.83 3.03 -17.34
C LEU A 72 -3.28 4.25 -16.61
N VAL A 73 -2.05 4.63 -16.96
CA VAL A 73 -1.49 5.94 -16.66
C VAL A 73 -1.62 6.81 -17.91
N GLY A 74 -2.44 7.86 -17.84
CA GLY A 74 -2.65 8.80 -18.94
C GLY A 74 -2.06 10.18 -18.68
N SER A 75 -2.12 11.04 -19.70
CA SER A 75 -1.76 12.47 -19.59
C SER A 75 -2.65 13.27 -18.64
N GLN A 76 -3.82 12.73 -18.31
CA GLN A 76 -4.72 13.23 -17.28
C GLN A 76 -5.23 12.02 -16.50
N GLY A 77 -5.27 12.14 -15.18
CA GLY A 77 -5.87 11.14 -14.31
C GLY A 77 -7.36 11.41 -14.11
N ASP A 78 -8.10 10.35 -13.83
CA ASP A 78 -9.50 10.45 -13.42
C ASP A 78 -9.56 10.61 -11.89
N PRO A 79 -10.57 11.31 -11.36
CA PRO A 79 -10.76 11.48 -9.94
C PRO A 79 -11.24 10.17 -9.30
N MET A 80 -10.45 9.62 -8.39
CA MET A 80 -10.72 8.33 -7.75
C MET A 80 -11.18 8.49 -6.30
N LYS A 81 -12.16 7.69 -5.89
CA LYS A 81 -12.67 7.62 -4.53
C LYS A 81 -11.97 6.50 -3.77
N LEU A 82 -11.48 6.82 -2.57
CA LEU A 82 -10.91 5.84 -1.65
C LEU A 82 -11.94 5.47 -0.60
N HIS A 83 -12.21 4.18 -0.48
CA HIS A 83 -13.16 3.62 0.48
C HIS A 83 -12.42 2.80 1.52
N PHE A 84 -12.37 3.27 2.76
CA PHE A 84 -11.72 2.52 3.84
C PHE A 84 -12.64 1.42 4.36
N SER A 85 -12.13 0.19 4.45
CA SER A 85 -12.82 -0.94 5.07
C SER A 85 -12.31 -1.13 6.49
N GLU A 86 -13.19 -0.93 7.47
CA GLU A 86 -12.87 -1.16 8.88
C GLU A 86 -12.54 -2.62 9.18
N GLU A 87 -13.20 -3.56 8.50
CA GLU A 87 -12.97 -4.99 8.66
C GLU A 87 -11.57 -5.41 8.17
N ASN A 88 -11.19 -4.95 6.98
CA ASN A 88 -9.94 -5.36 6.32
C ASN A 88 -8.76 -4.44 6.68
N LYS A 89 -9.02 -3.28 7.32
CA LYS A 89 -8.05 -2.20 7.56
C LYS A 89 -7.29 -1.80 6.29
N LYS A 90 -7.99 -1.81 5.15
CA LYS A 90 -7.47 -1.55 3.80
C LYS A 90 -8.44 -0.67 3.02
N TYR A 91 -7.97 -0.09 1.93
CA TYR A 91 -8.76 0.75 1.03
C TYR A 91 -9.24 -0.05 -0.19
N ARG A 92 -10.42 0.29 -0.70
CA ARG A 92 -10.86 -0.03 -2.06
C ARG A 92 -10.84 1.25 -2.89
N ILE A 93 -10.52 1.13 -4.18
CA ILE A 93 -10.37 2.29 -5.08
C ILE A 93 -11.47 2.21 -6.13
N GLU A 94 -12.28 3.25 -6.19
CA GLU A 94 -13.37 3.41 -7.16
C GLU A 94 -13.03 4.56 -8.11
N ASP A 95 -13.36 4.37 -9.39
CA ASP A 95 -13.45 5.40 -10.41
C ASP A 95 -14.91 5.54 -10.83
N SER A 96 -15.51 6.70 -10.58
CA SER A 96 -16.90 6.98 -10.94
C SER A 96 -16.93 7.69 -12.29
N VAL A 97 -17.34 6.97 -13.34
CA VAL A 97 -17.39 7.51 -14.70
C VAL A 97 -18.81 7.96 -15.02
N ASN A 98 -18.98 9.22 -15.42
CA ASN A 98 -20.28 9.75 -15.85
C ASN A 98 -20.61 9.24 -17.25
N TRP A 99 -21.61 8.37 -17.35
CA TRP A 99 -22.16 7.90 -18.61
C TRP A 99 -23.47 8.60 -18.97
N ILE A 100 -23.89 8.51 -20.24
CA ILE A 100 -25.15 9.12 -20.73
C ILE A 100 -26.37 8.66 -19.91
N LYS A 101 -26.32 7.45 -19.34
CA LYS A 101 -27.39 6.85 -18.54
C LYS A 101 -27.26 7.07 -17.03
N GLY A 102 -26.27 7.84 -16.59
CA GLY A 102 -25.93 8.05 -15.18
C GLY A 102 -24.51 7.61 -14.84
N PRO A 103 -24.05 7.90 -13.60
CA PRO A 103 -22.73 7.49 -13.14
C PRO A 103 -22.62 5.97 -13.06
N ILE A 104 -21.49 5.44 -13.51
CA ILE A 104 -21.13 4.02 -13.40
C ILE A 104 -19.86 3.95 -12.55
N SER A 105 -19.93 3.15 -11.48
CA SER A 105 -18.80 2.90 -10.59
C SER A 105 -17.98 1.72 -11.08
N TYR A 106 -16.70 1.95 -11.31
CA TYR A 106 -15.71 0.92 -11.61
C TYR A 106 -14.72 0.81 -10.46
N TRP A 107 -14.37 -0.41 -10.09
CA TRP A 107 -13.50 -0.68 -8.96
C TRP A 107 -12.18 -1.27 -9.42
N PHE A 108 -11.10 -0.91 -8.75
CA PHE A 108 -9.79 -1.51 -8.99
C PHE A 108 -9.83 -2.96 -8.53
N SER A 109 -9.51 -3.85 -9.46
CA SER A 109 -9.45 -5.29 -9.28
C SER A 109 -8.10 -5.81 -9.78
N THR A 110 -7.69 -6.98 -9.28
CA THR A 110 -6.38 -7.58 -9.56
C THR A 110 -6.53 -9.05 -9.94
N SER A 111 -5.74 -9.49 -10.92
CA SER A 111 -5.73 -10.87 -11.47
C SER A 111 -4.33 -11.10 -11.98
N ASP A 112 -3.67 -12.12 -11.45
CA ASP A 112 -2.26 -12.38 -11.69
C ASP A 112 -1.45 -11.11 -11.36
N ASP A 113 -0.70 -10.59 -12.32
CA ASP A 113 0.07 -9.34 -12.17
C ASP A 113 -0.66 -8.12 -12.77
N SER A 114 -1.90 -8.25 -13.24
CA SER A 114 -2.63 -7.18 -13.93
C SER A 114 -3.61 -6.45 -13.01
N VAL A 115 -3.75 -5.14 -13.26
CA VAL A 115 -4.76 -4.30 -12.61
C VAL A 115 -5.79 -3.85 -13.63
N TYR A 116 -7.07 -3.99 -13.29
CA TYR A 116 -8.20 -3.68 -14.15
C TYR A 116 -9.33 -3.03 -13.37
N PHE A 117 -10.27 -2.46 -14.11
CA PHE A 117 -11.56 -2.04 -13.63
C PHE A 117 -12.55 -3.21 -13.67
N GLY A 118 -13.23 -3.43 -12.55
CA GLY A 118 -14.27 -4.45 -12.38
C GLY A 118 -15.48 -3.90 -11.62
N GLY A 119 -16.44 -4.79 -11.34
CA GLY A 119 -17.54 -4.50 -10.41
C GLY A 119 -17.06 -4.50 -8.95
N GLU A 120 -17.88 -3.95 -8.06
CA GLU A 120 -17.56 -3.85 -6.62
C GLU A 120 -17.26 -5.23 -6.00
N GLU A 121 -17.96 -6.27 -6.46
CA GLU A 121 -17.81 -7.64 -5.99
C GLU A 121 -16.41 -8.22 -6.22
N ASN A 122 -15.64 -7.62 -7.14
CA ASN A 122 -14.28 -8.02 -7.47
C ASN A 122 -13.24 -6.99 -6.98
N ALA A 123 -13.64 -5.98 -6.21
CA ALA A 123 -12.76 -4.90 -5.79
C ALA A 123 -11.62 -5.42 -4.92
N ALA A 124 -10.39 -5.13 -5.31
CA ALA A 124 -9.20 -5.48 -4.56
C ALA A 124 -9.03 -4.59 -3.33
N TYR A 125 -8.47 -5.15 -2.26
CA TYR A 125 -8.09 -4.41 -1.08
C TYR A 125 -6.63 -3.95 -1.15
N TRP A 126 -6.43 -2.65 -0.96
CA TRP A 126 -5.16 -1.96 -1.07
C TRP A 126 -4.67 -1.47 0.29
N THR A 127 -3.46 -1.84 0.65
CA THR A 127 -2.71 -1.18 1.71
C THR A 127 -2.02 0.05 1.10
N ILE A 128 -2.42 1.24 1.56
CA ILE A 128 -1.83 2.51 1.13
C ILE A 128 -0.95 3.03 2.26
N THR A 129 0.37 2.97 2.07
CA THR A 129 1.36 3.28 3.11
C THR A 129 2.05 4.61 2.79
N PRO A 130 2.08 5.58 3.71
CA PRO A 130 2.84 6.82 3.52
C PRO A 130 4.34 6.51 3.48
N VAL A 131 5.04 7.13 2.53
CA VAL A 131 6.48 7.05 2.34
C VAL A 131 7.04 8.43 1.99
N GLU A 132 8.36 8.58 1.95
CA GLU A 132 8.96 9.83 1.47
C GLU A 132 8.45 10.17 0.05
N GLY A 133 7.93 11.39 -0.10
CA GLY A 133 7.42 11.89 -1.39
C GLY A 133 6.01 11.44 -1.79
N GLY A 134 5.33 10.59 -1.01
CA GLY A 134 3.95 10.16 -1.32
C GLY A 134 3.54 8.87 -0.60
N TYR A 135 3.03 7.91 -1.37
CA TYR A 135 2.44 6.67 -0.89
C TYR A 135 2.84 5.49 -1.77
N THR A 136 3.01 4.31 -1.18
CA THR A 136 3.00 3.05 -1.94
C THR A 136 1.61 2.44 -1.87
N LEU A 137 1.11 1.94 -2.99
CA LEU A 137 -0.16 1.21 -3.09
C LEU A 137 0.15 -0.27 -3.27
N GLN A 138 -0.33 -1.13 -2.37
CA GLN A 138 -0.06 -2.57 -2.39
C GLN A 138 -1.35 -3.36 -2.32
N ALA A 139 -1.56 -4.26 -3.28
CA ALA A 139 -2.62 -5.27 -3.24
C ALA A 139 -2.04 -6.66 -2.93
N GLU A 140 -2.89 -7.67 -2.85
CA GLU A 140 -2.43 -9.05 -2.92
C GLU A 140 -1.70 -9.26 -4.26
N GLY A 141 -0.50 -9.85 -4.21
CA GLY A 141 0.35 -10.05 -5.39
C GLY A 141 1.47 -9.02 -5.56
N GLY A 142 1.32 -7.78 -5.08
CA GLY A 142 2.43 -6.80 -5.14
C GLY A 142 2.05 -5.33 -5.01
N TYR A 143 3.05 -4.49 -5.24
CA TYR A 143 2.92 -3.03 -5.32
C TYR A 143 2.43 -2.62 -6.70
N LEU A 144 1.56 -1.61 -6.74
CA LEU A 144 1.13 -0.97 -7.98
C LEU A 144 2.34 -0.30 -8.64
N LYS A 145 2.71 -0.79 -9.81
CA LYS A 145 3.70 -0.19 -10.71
C LYS A 145 3.06 0.14 -12.05
N TYR A 146 3.81 0.84 -12.89
CA TYR A 146 3.39 1.13 -14.25
C TYR A 146 4.54 0.98 -15.23
N GLU A 147 4.24 0.55 -16.45
CA GLU A 147 5.22 0.27 -17.49
C GLU A 147 4.72 0.77 -18.84
N ASN A 148 5.62 1.24 -19.70
CA ASN A 148 5.30 1.57 -21.07
C ASN A 148 5.32 0.29 -21.90
N ILE A 149 4.26 0.06 -22.67
CA ILE A 149 4.12 -1.07 -23.56
C ILE A 149 3.73 -0.60 -24.96
N GLU A 150 4.04 -1.42 -25.96
CA GLU A 150 3.54 -1.24 -27.32
C GLU A 150 2.36 -2.21 -27.53
N SER A 151 1.13 -1.69 -27.59
CA SER A 151 -0.04 -2.49 -27.91
C SER A 151 -0.17 -2.64 -29.43
N PRO A 152 -0.26 -3.86 -29.96
CA PRO A 152 -0.49 -4.06 -31.39
C PRO A 152 -1.78 -3.42 -31.91
N MET A 153 -2.77 -3.21 -31.03
CA MET A 153 -4.09 -2.65 -31.39
C MET A 153 -4.20 -1.16 -31.08
N TYR A 154 -3.57 -0.68 -30.01
CA TYR A 154 -3.77 0.69 -29.51
C TYR A 154 -2.51 1.56 -29.51
N GLY A 155 -1.39 1.02 -30.01
CA GLY A 155 -0.09 1.68 -30.01
C GLY A 155 0.52 1.82 -28.61
N PRO A 156 1.34 2.85 -28.38
CA PRO A 156 1.98 3.07 -27.09
C PRO A 156 0.97 3.29 -25.96
N LEU A 157 1.07 2.49 -24.90
CA LEU A 157 0.29 2.63 -23.68
C LEU A 157 1.21 2.65 -22.46
N THR A 158 0.76 3.27 -21.38
CA THR A 158 1.37 3.10 -20.06
C THR A 158 0.37 2.33 -19.19
N MET A 159 0.64 1.05 -18.95
CA MET A 159 -0.25 0.12 -18.24
C MET A 159 0.20 -0.06 -16.79
N THR A 160 -0.75 -0.31 -15.89
CA THR A 160 -0.44 -0.67 -14.51
C THR A 160 -0.42 -2.17 -14.29
N TYR A 161 0.47 -2.58 -13.39
CA TYR A 161 0.70 -3.97 -13.00
C TYR A 161 0.99 -4.06 -11.51
N LEU A 162 0.97 -5.27 -10.98
CA LEU A 162 1.55 -5.59 -9.69
C LEU A 162 3.01 -6.01 -9.87
N GLY A 163 3.86 -5.56 -8.96
CA GLY A 163 5.28 -5.88 -8.96
C GLY A 163 5.87 -5.92 -7.57
N LYS A 164 7.11 -6.42 -7.47
CA LYS A 164 7.85 -6.45 -6.20
C LYS A 164 8.44 -5.10 -5.83
N GLU A 165 8.63 -4.23 -6.82
CA GLU A 165 9.25 -2.92 -6.65
C GLU A 165 8.26 -1.90 -6.12
N LYS A 166 8.69 -1.11 -5.14
CA LYS A 166 7.88 -0.03 -4.58
C LYS A 166 7.92 1.16 -5.53
N VAL A 167 6.76 1.51 -6.07
CA VAL A 167 6.57 2.76 -6.81
C VAL A 167 5.84 3.76 -5.91
N VAL A 168 6.31 5.00 -5.91
CA VAL A 168 5.72 6.09 -5.12
C VAL A 168 4.67 6.81 -5.95
N TRP A 169 3.48 6.93 -5.38
CA TRP A 169 2.33 7.62 -5.93
C TRP A 169 1.96 8.80 -5.03
N LYS A 170 1.46 9.88 -5.61
CA LYS A 170 0.90 11.01 -4.87
C LYS A 170 -0.61 10.96 -4.97
N LEU A 171 -1.26 11.26 -3.86
CA LEU A 171 -2.70 11.47 -3.78
C LEU A 171 -2.94 12.98 -3.80
N VAL A 172 -3.39 13.50 -4.94
CA VAL A 172 -3.68 14.93 -5.10
C VAL A 172 -5.19 15.14 -4.95
N PRO A 173 -5.67 15.81 -3.88
CA PRO A 173 -7.10 16.04 -3.70
C PRO A 173 -7.70 16.80 -4.89
N VAL A 174 -8.89 16.38 -5.31
CA VAL A 174 -9.72 17.13 -6.26
C VAL A 174 -10.34 18.30 -5.50
N LEU A 175 -10.28 19.50 -6.07
CA LEU A 175 -10.83 20.74 -5.51
C LEU A 175 -12.32 20.89 -5.79
#